data_AF-A0A0R2JM66-F1
#
_entry.id   AF-A0A0R2JM66-F1
#
_cell.length_a   1.000
_cell.length_b   1.000
_cell.length_c   1.000
_cell.angle_alpha   90.00
_cell.angle_beta   90.00
_cell.angle_gamma   90.00
#
_symmetry.space_group_name_H-M   'P 1'
#
loop_
_entity.id
_entity.type
_entity.pdbx_description
1 polymer ?
#
loop_
_entity_poly.entity_id
_entity_poly.type
_entity_poly.pdbx_seq_one_letter_code
_entity_poly.pdbx_strand_id
1 'polypeptide(L)'
;MSDATKADKTLDKISEIVTKLEKDLAKESTESEEGHKVRAWFEEHKAIHEIKRTLHGVGKFDKYDEDAYNKFMKDYENVINDFDKN
;
A
#
# COMPACT_ATOMS: atom_id res chain seq x y z
N MET A 1 1.34 3.38 -28.59
CA MET A 1 1.71 4.34 -27.52
C MET A 1 3.21 4.21 -27.30
N SER A 2 3.96 5.31 -27.34
CA SER A 2 5.41 5.32 -27.11
C SER A 2 5.72 4.91 -25.66
N ASP A 3 6.94 4.41 -25.41
CA ASP A 3 7.35 3.97 -24.08
C ASP A 3 7.37 5.11 -23.04
N ALA A 4 7.60 6.35 -23.49
CA ALA A 4 7.49 7.55 -22.65
C ALA A 4 6.09 7.67 -22.01
N THR A 5 5.01 7.46 -22.78
CA THR A 5 3.63 7.55 -22.27
C THR A 5 3.29 6.43 -21.28
N LYS A 6 3.95 5.26 -21.38
CA LYS A 6 3.76 4.16 -20.40
C LYS A 6 4.49 4.45 -19.10
N ALA A 7 5.69 5.03 -19.17
CA ALA A 7 6.43 5.45 -18.00
C ALA A 7 5.69 6.56 -17.24
N ASP A 8 5.18 7.58 -17.93
CA ASP A 8 4.43 8.68 -17.33
C ASP A 8 3.18 8.19 -16.59
N LYS A 9 2.37 7.33 -17.22
CA LYS A 9 1.20 6.72 -16.58
C LYS A 9 1.56 5.85 -15.37
N THR A 10 2.76 5.29 -15.33
CA THR A 10 3.23 4.50 -14.18
C THR A 10 3.59 5.43 -13.03
N LEU A 11 4.26 6.56 -13.34
CA LEU A 11 4.55 7.59 -12.36
C LEU A 11 3.28 8.23 -11.80
N ASP A 12 2.27 8.48 -12.64
CA ASP A 12 0.97 8.97 -12.20
C ASP A 12 0.32 8.02 -11.18
N LYS A 13 0.33 6.71 -11.46
CA LYS A 13 -0.19 5.70 -10.51
C LYS A 13 0.59 5.66 -9.20
N ILE A 14 1.92 5.75 -9.26
CA ILE A 14 2.74 5.79 -8.04
C ILE A 14 2.43 7.07 -7.23
N SER A 15 2.25 8.21 -7.90
CA SER A 15 1.84 9.47 -7.26
C SER A 15 0.48 9.34 -6.58
N GLU A 16 -0.49 8.68 -7.22
CA GLU A 16 -1.80 8.38 -6.63
C GLU A 16 -1.68 7.50 -5.38
N ILE A 17 -0.85 6.45 -5.42
CA ILE A 17 -0.60 5.56 -4.28
C ILE A 17 0.02 6.33 -3.11
N VAL A 18 1.04 7.16 -3.37
CA VAL A 18 1.69 7.97 -2.33
C VAL A 18 0.71 8.99 -1.74
N THR A 19 -0.06 9.68 -2.57
CA THR A 19 -1.09 10.63 -2.11
C THR A 19 -2.15 9.95 -1.24
N LYS A 20 -2.51 8.71 -1.57
CA LYS A 20 -3.45 7.92 -0.76
C LYS A 20 -2.83 7.53 0.58
N LEU A 21 -1.58 7.07 0.58
CA LEU A 21 -0.84 6.74 1.81
C LEU A 21 -0.77 7.95 2.76
N GLU A 22 -0.43 9.14 2.26
CA GLU A 22 -0.39 10.37 3.07
C GLU A 22 -1.75 10.66 3.72
N LYS A 23 -2.85 10.50 2.97
CA LYS A 23 -4.20 10.69 3.50
C LYS A 23 -4.58 9.66 4.55
N ASP A 24 -4.18 8.41 4.36
CA ASP A 24 -4.51 7.33 5.28
C ASP A 24 -3.68 7.47 6.57
N LEU A 25 -2.38 7.75 6.48
CA LEU A 25 -1.53 8.04 7.65
C LEU A 25 -1.94 9.29 8.43
N ALA A 26 -2.45 10.32 7.75
CA ALA A 26 -2.96 11.52 8.41
C ALA A 26 -4.19 11.23 9.29
N LYS A 27 -5.03 10.24 8.92
CA LYS A 27 -6.17 9.80 9.75
C LYS A 27 -5.71 9.03 10.99
N GLU A 28 -4.61 8.28 10.87
CA GLU A 28 -4.06 7.49 11.98
C GLU A 28 -3.25 8.33 12.97
N SER A 29 -2.75 9.50 12.57
CA SER A 29 -1.96 10.39 13.45
C SER A 29 -2.79 11.26 14.42
N THR A 30 -4.12 11.24 14.36
CA THR A 30 -4.97 12.09 15.20
C THR A 30 -5.37 11.47 16.55
N GLU A 31 -5.03 10.21 16.81
CA GLU A 31 -5.43 9.48 18.04
C GLU A 31 -4.26 8.65 18.62
N SER A 32 -4.11 8.65 19.95
CA SER A 32 -2.85 8.30 20.65
C SER A 32 -2.70 6.82 21.06
N GLU A 33 -3.33 5.89 20.35
CA GLU A 33 -3.43 4.48 20.78
C GLU A 33 -2.51 3.53 19.98
N GLU A 34 -2.12 2.43 20.62
CA GLU A 34 -1.23 1.40 20.07
C GLU A 34 -1.77 0.76 18.77
N GLY A 35 -3.10 0.75 18.59
CA GLY A 35 -3.78 0.33 17.36
C GLY A 35 -3.45 1.19 16.14
N HIS A 36 -3.15 2.49 16.31
CA HIS A 36 -2.80 3.37 15.19
C HIS A 36 -1.40 3.10 14.64
N LYS A 37 -0.44 2.75 15.48
CA LYS A 37 0.91 2.39 15.02
C LYS A 37 0.88 1.14 14.14
N VAL A 38 0.03 0.18 14.51
CA VAL A 38 -0.17 -1.04 13.73
C VAL A 38 -0.89 -0.71 12.41
N ARG A 39 -1.96 0.07 12.44
CA ARG A 39 -2.68 0.54 11.22
C ARG A 39 -1.77 1.30 10.25
N ALA A 40 -1.01 2.26 10.76
CA ALA A 40 -0.05 3.03 9.98
C ALA A 40 1.00 2.13 9.32
N TRP A 41 1.59 1.20 10.09
CA TRP A 41 2.54 0.21 9.56
C TRP A 41 1.93 -0.62 8.43
N PHE A 42 0.66 -1.03 8.57
CA PHE A 42 -0.04 -1.79 7.53
C PHE A 42 -0.30 -0.96 6.27
N GLU A 43 -0.78 0.28 6.38
CA GLU A 43 -1.00 1.14 5.21
C GLU A 43 0.30 1.44 4.48
N GLU A 44 1.42 1.65 5.18
CA GLU A 44 2.75 1.78 4.59
C GLU A 44 3.14 0.53 3.78
N HIS A 45 2.99 -0.66 4.37
CA HIS A 45 3.35 -1.92 3.72
C HIS A 45 2.47 -2.21 2.50
N LYS A 46 1.16 -1.93 2.61
CA LYS A 46 0.22 -2.03 1.50
C LYS A 46 0.59 -1.11 0.34
N ALA A 47 0.89 0.16 0.61
CA ALA A 47 1.34 1.11 -0.41
C ALA A 47 2.64 0.64 -1.09
N ILE A 48 3.60 0.12 -0.32
CA ILE A 48 4.83 -0.48 -0.86
C ILE A 48 4.50 -1.64 -1.81
N HIS A 49 3.56 -2.53 -1.46
CA HIS A 49 3.13 -3.62 -2.32
C HIS A 49 2.43 -3.13 -3.60
N GLU A 50 1.57 -2.12 -3.51
CA GLU A 50 0.91 -1.51 -4.67
C GLU A 50 1.92 -0.87 -5.64
N ILE A 51 2.97 -0.22 -5.11
CA ILE A 51 4.09 0.32 -5.91
C ILE A 51 4.85 -0.82 -6.59
N LYS A 52 5.22 -1.88 -5.86
CA LYS A 52 5.92 -3.06 -6.42
C LYS A 52 5.10 -3.70 -7.55
N ARG A 53 3.79 -3.86 -7.36
CA ARG A 53 2.87 -4.37 -8.39
C ARG A 53 2.84 -3.47 -9.62
N THR A 54 2.77 -2.16 -9.41
CA THR A 54 2.74 -1.16 -10.49
C THR A 54 4.03 -1.18 -11.31
N LEU A 55 5.18 -1.27 -10.66
CA LEU A 55 6.48 -1.40 -11.31
C LEU A 55 6.65 -2.75 -12.02
N HIS A 56 6.14 -3.84 -11.44
CA HIS A 56 6.14 -5.16 -12.06
C HIS A 56 5.33 -5.18 -13.35
N GLY A 57 4.15 -4.55 -13.36
CA GLY A 57 3.28 -4.45 -14.54
C GLY A 57 3.92 -3.74 -15.74
N VAL A 58 5.02 -3.01 -15.53
CA VAL A 58 5.81 -2.37 -16.61
C VAL A 58 7.23 -2.93 -16.76
N GLY A 59 7.52 -4.08 -16.14
CA GLY A 59 8.83 -4.74 -16.24
C GLY A 59 9.98 -3.95 -15.59
N LYS A 60 9.68 -3.12 -14.59
CA LYS A 60 10.67 -2.35 -13.82
C LYS A 60 10.93 -2.95 -12.43
N PHE A 61 10.23 -4.02 -12.07
CA PHE A 61 10.41 -4.74 -10.82
C PHE A 61 10.02 -6.20 -10.96
N ASP A 62 10.99 -7.12 -10.98
CA ASP A 62 10.71 -8.53 -11.26
C ASP A 62 10.25 -9.32 -10.03
N LYS A 63 10.56 -8.83 -8.83
CA LYS A 63 10.36 -9.55 -7.56
C LYS A 63 9.00 -9.24 -6.93
N TYR A 64 7.92 -9.29 -7.71
CA TYR A 64 6.57 -9.18 -7.17
C TYR A 64 6.01 -10.56 -6.87
N ASP A 65 5.50 -10.72 -5.65
CA ASP A 65 4.86 -11.95 -5.17
C ASP A 65 3.43 -11.59 -4.76
N GLU A 66 2.47 -11.99 -5.60
CA GLU A 66 1.04 -11.75 -5.38
C GLU A 66 0.50 -12.58 -4.21
N ASP A 67 1.02 -13.79 -3.99
CA ASP A 67 0.59 -14.66 -2.89
C ASP A 67 1.04 -14.09 -1.54
N ALA A 68 2.26 -13.56 -1.46
CA ALA A 68 2.74 -12.85 -0.29
C ALA A 68 1.88 -11.61 0.04
N TYR A 69 1.45 -10.87 -0.99
CA TYR A 69 0.54 -9.74 -0.80
C TYR A 69 -0.84 -10.17 -0.31
N ASN A 70 -1.43 -11.20 -0.92
CA ASN A 70 -2.73 -11.72 -0.51
C ASN A 70 -2.72 -12.22 0.94
N LYS A 71 -1.63 -12.90 1.33
CA LYS A 71 -1.43 -13.31 2.72
C LYS A 71 -1.32 -12.11 3.66
N PHE A 72 -0.52 -11.12 3.30
CA PHE A 72 -0.37 -9.89 4.08
C PHE A 72 -1.71 -9.16 4.28
N MET A 73 -2.53 -9.04 3.22
CA MET A 73 -3.86 -8.41 3.31
C MET A 73 -4.82 -9.19 4.21
N LYS A 74 -4.78 -10.53 4.15
CA LYS A 74 -5.58 -11.37 5.04
C LYS A 74 -5.17 -11.19 6.51
N ASP A 75 -3.86 -11.14 6.78
CA ASP A 75 -3.35 -10.91 8.13
C ASP A 75 -3.75 -9.52 8.65
N TYR A 76 -3.69 -8.50 7.79
CA TYR A 76 -4.20 -7.15 8.08
C TYR A 76 -5.68 -7.16 8.47
N GLU A 77 -6.55 -7.74 7.64
CA GLU A 77 -7.99 -7.78 7.90
C GLU A 77 -8.30 -8.44 9.24
N ASN A 78 -7.58 -9.51 9.58
CA ASN A 78 -7.74 -10.17 10.88
C ASN A 78 -7.34 -9.24 12.04
N VAL A 79 -6.18 -8.60 11.95
CA VAL A 79 -5.66 -7.73 13.01
C VAL A 79 -6.55 -6.50 13.22
N ILE A 80 -6.99 -5.84 12.15
CA ILE A 80 -7.89 -4.67 12.26
C ILE A 80 -9.24 -5.07 12.86
N ASN A 81 -9.81 -6.19 12.42
CA ASN A 81 -11.07 -6.68 12.99
C ASN A 81 -10.96 -7.00 14.49
N ASP A 82 -9.79 -7.40 14.98
CA ASP A 82 -9.55 -7.63 16.41
C ASP A 82 -9.37 -6.33 17.20
N PHE A 83 -8.81 -5.29 16.59
CA PHE A 83 -8.74 -3.94 17.18
C PHE A 83 -10.13 -3.28 17.25
N ASP A 84 -10.98 -3.42 16.23
CA ASP A 84 -12.32 -2.80 16.19
C ASP A 84 -13.36 -3.53 17.05
N LYS A 85 -13.08 -4.75 17.52
CA LYS A 85 -13.99 -5.55 18.36
C LYS A 85 -13.81 -5.37 19.86
N ASN A 86 -12.72 -4.74 20.30
CA ASN A 86 -12.42 -4.47 21.71
C ASN A 86 -12.70 -3.00 22.05
#